data_AF-A0AB37B1F1-F1
#
_entry.id   AF-A0AB37B1F1-F1
#
_cell.length_a   1.000
_cell.length_b   1.000
_cell.length_c   1.000
_cell.angle_alpha   90.00
_cell.angle_beta   90.00
_cell.angle_gamma   90.00
#
_symmetry.space_group_name_H-M   'P 1'
#
loop_
_entity.id
_entity.type
_entity.pdbx_description
1 polymer ?
#
loop_
_entity_poly.entity_id
_entity_poly.type
_entity_poly.pdbx_seq_one_letter_code
_entity_poly.pdbx_strand_id
1 'polypeptide(L)'
;MLKRTTKIAFLSGFVALSSFSVSAEDIQFAVMPPQITAQTYVLMDYNSGTILTALNPDQRQYPASLTKMMTSYVVGVALKQGKIHNTDMVTIGESAWGRNFPDSSKMFLDLNTQVSVADLNRGVIIVSGNDATVALAEHISGNVPNFVGTMNKYVQQFGLKNTNFTTPHGLDDPNQYSSARDMAIIGAHIIRDLPEEYKIYSEKDFTFNKIKQPNRNGLLWDKTINVDGMKTGHTSQAGYNLVASATTPNNMRLISVVMGVPTYKGREVESKKLLQWGFANFETFKTLEAGKEISEQKVYYGDKNSVKLGALMDHFVTIPKGKQNEVKARYELADKNLQAPLAKGQVIGKVVYQLDGKDIASANLQVMNDVGEAGIFGKAWDWLVLTVKGLFA
;
A
#
# COMPACT_ATOMS: atom_id res chain seq x y z
N MET A 1 9.62 12.07 -61.21
CA MET A 1 8.81 11.55 -60.09
C MET A 1 9.75 11.15 -58.95
N LEU A 2 10.16 12.11 -58.09
CA LEU A 2 10.97 11.80 -56.91
C LEU A 2 10.04 11.63 -55.70
N LYS A 3 10.01 10.41 -55.14
CA LYS A 3 9.27 10.08 -53.92
C LYS A 3 9.99 10.70 -52.70
N ARG A 4 9.34 11.65 -52.03
CA ARG A 4 9.71 12.09 -50.68
C ARG A 4 9.33 11.00 -49.68
N THR A 5 10.33 10.36 -49.06
CA THR A 5 10.13 9.49 -47.90
C THR A 5 10.19 10.33 -46.63
N THR A 6 9.04 10.61 -46.04
CA THR A 6 8.90 11.23 -44.71
C THR A 6 9.22 10.17 -43.66
N LYS A 7 10.37 10.29 -42.97
CA LYS A 7 10.66 9.48 -41.78
C LYS A 7 9.85 10.03 -40.61
N ILE A 8 8.76 9.35 -40.26
CA ILE A 8 8.05 9.56 -39.01
C ILE A 8 8.88 8.87 -37.91
N ALA A 9 9.59 9.66 -37.11
CA ALA A 9 10.24 9.16 -35.91
C ALA A 9 9.15 8.93 -34.85
N PHE A 10 8.86 7.65 -34.58
CA PHE A 10 8.09 7.26 -33.40
C PHE A 10 8.94 7.56 -32.16
N LEU A 11 8.58 8.64 -31.45
CA LEU A 11 9.11 8.92 -30.12
C LEU A 11 8.40 7.96 -29.15
N SER A 12 8.96 6.77 -28.96
CA SER A 12 8.54 5.83 -27.94
C SER A 12 8.81 6.44 -26.57
N GLY A 13 7.79 7.05 -25.99
CA GLY A 13 7.79 7.52 -24.61
C GLY A 13 7.99 6.36 -23.66
N PHE A 14 9.21 6.20 -23.15
CA PHE A 14 9.50 5.36 -22.01
C PHE A 14 8.86 6.04 -20.79
N VAL A 15 7.66 5.60 -20.40
CA VAL A 15 7.14 5.88 -19.06
C VAL A 15 8.03 5.10 -18.10
N ALA A 16 9.01 5.79 -17.52
CA ALA A 16 9.78 5.26 -16.41
C ALA A 16 8.80 5.00 -15.26
N LEU A 17 8.39 3.75 -15.10
CA LEU A 17 7.76 3.26 -13.89
C LEU A 17 8.72 3.54 -12.74
N SER A 18 8.45 4.59 -11.97
CA SER A 18 9.17 4.92 -10.77
C SER A 18 8.99 3.79 -9.76
N SER A 19 9.94 2.87 -9.74
CA SER A 19 10.06 1.85 -8.70
C SER A 19 10.30 2.59 -7.39
N PHE A 20 9.28 2.68 -6.53
CA PHE A 20 9.47 3.06 -5.14
C PHE A 20 10.28 1.96 -4.48
N SER A 21 11.60 2.11 -4.47
CA SER A 21 12.44 1.38 -3.54
C SER A 21 12.21 2.01 -2.19
N VAL A 22 11.23 1.49 -1.44
CA VAL A 22 11.18 1.70 0.01
C VAL A 22 12.38 0.93 0.58
N SER A 23 13.55 1.56 0.55
CA SER A 23 14.64 1.20 1.45
C SER A 23 14.24 1.74 2.82
N ALA A 24 13.39 0.99 3.52
CA ALA A 24 13.16 1.22 4.94
C ALA A 24 14.44 0.75 5.66
N GLU A 25 15.40 1.65 5.87
CA GLU A 25 16.29 1.49 7.01
C GLU A 25 15.41 1.59 8.26
N ASP A 26 15.36 0.52 9.06
CA ASP A 26 14.57 0.48 10.28
C ASP A 26 15.15 1.49 11.28
N ILE A 27 14.56 2.69 11.35
CA ILE A 27 14.97 3.72 12.28
C ILE A 27 14.52 3.31 13.69
N GLN A 28 15.50 2.96 14.52
CA GLN A 28 15.24 2.66 15.93
C GLN A 28 15.17 3.97 16.72
N PHE A 29 13.95 4.40 17.03
CA PHE A 29 13.71 5.40 18.05
C PHE A 29 13.94 4.80 19.44
N ALA A 30 14.33 5.62 20.43
CA ALA A 30 14.52 5.19 21.81
C ALA A 30 13.17 4.98 22.55
N VAL A 31 12.25 4.25 21.92
CA VAL A 31 10.93 3.90 22.46
C VAL A 31 10.90 2.38 22.64
N MET A 32 10.75 1.92 23.88
CA MET A 32 10.73 0.49 24.17
C MET A 32 9.48 -0.17 23.54
N PRO A 33 9.65 -1.18 22.66
CA PRO A 33 8.52 -1.86 22.05
C PRO A 33 7.77 -2.72 23.09
N PRO A 34 6.45 -2.93 22.90
CA PRO A 34 5.69 -3.81 23.77
C PRO A 34 6.10 -5.27 23.54
N GLN A 35 6.06 -6.09 24.59
CA GLN A 35 6.17 -7.54 24.42
C GLN A 35 4.90 -8.07 23.76
N ILE A 36 5.03 -8.78 22.63
CA ILE A 36 3.92 -9.32 21.86
C ILE A 36 4.00 -10.84 21.81
N THR A 37 2.85 -11.50 22.01
CA THR A 37 2.74 -12.97 21.90
C THR A 37 2.32 -13.37 20.49
N ALA A 38 3.28 -13.40 19.55
CA ALA A 38 3.08 -13.84 18.17
C ALA A 38 4.40 -14.41 17.61
N GLN A 39 4.34 -15.26 16.58
CA GLN A 39 5.55 -15.71 15.90
C GLN A 39 6.20 -14.59 15.07
N THR A 40 5.36 -13.78 14.43
CA THR A 40 5.79 -12.63 13.62
C THR A 40 4.80 -11.47 13.78
N TYR A 41 5.28 -10.23 13.77
CA TYR A 41 4.40 -9.07 13.70
C TYR A 41 5.07 -7.86 13.04
N VAL A 42 4.24 -6.91 12.62
CA VAL A 42 4.66 -5.57 12.23
C VAL A 42 3.62 -4.54 12.66
N LEU A 43 4.07 -3.34 13.02
CA LEU A 43 3.24 -2.15 13.15
C LEU A 43 3.78 -1.08 12.21
N MET A 44 2.93 -0.59 11.31
CA MET A 44 3.28 0.36 10.26
C MET A 44 2.38 1.59 10.32
N ASP A 45 2.93 2.79 10.13
CA ASP A 45 2.12 3.96 9.82
C ASP A 45 1.70 3.94 8.35
N TYR A 46 0.41 4.11 8.11
CA TYR A 46 -0.16 4.01 6.77
C TYR A 46 0.31 5.14 5.82
N ASN A 47 0.46 6.36 6.33
CA ASN A 47 0.74 7.52 5.48
C ASN A 47 2.22 7.61 5.12
N SER A 48 3.11 7.35 6.08
CA SER A 48 4.57 7.42 5.87
C SER A 48 5.17 6.09 5.40
N GLY A 49 4.51 4.96 5.68
CA GLY A 49 5.05 3.63 5.46
C GLY A 49 6.14 3.22 6.48
N THR A 50 6.42 4.05 7.48
CA THR A 50 7.42 3.75 8.51
C THR A 50 6.99 2.54 9.33
N ILE A 51 7.92 1.62 9.56
CA ILE A 51 7.76 0.52 10.51
C ILE A 51 8.12 1.02 11.91
N LEU A 52 7.17 0.99 12.83
CA LEU A 52 7.34 1.49 14.20
C LEU A 52 7.93 0.41 15.12
N THR A 53 7.55 -0.85 14.91
CA THR A 53 8.09 -2.02 15.59
C THR A 53 7.78 -3.29 14.80
N ALA A 54 8.64 -4.29 14.90
CA ALA A 54 8.48 -5.56 14.19
C ALA A 54 9.20 -6.72 14.91
N LEU A 55 8.71 -7.93 14.66
CA LEU A 55 9.39 -9.19 14.95
C LEU A 55 9.27 -10.10 13.73
N ASN A 56 10.40 -10.52 13.19
CA ASN A 56 10.46 -11.39 12.00
C ASN A 56 9.55 -10.91 10.85
N PRO A 57 9.57 -9.61 10.48
CA PRO A 57 8.56 -9.03 9.57
C PRO A 57 8.55 -9.65 8.18
N ASP A 58 9.68 -10.21 7.75
CA ASP A 58 9.90 -10.80 6.43
C ASP A 58 9.90 -12.35 6.45
N GLN A 59 9.69 -12.97 7.62
CA GLN A 59 9.57 -14.42 7.72
C GLN A 59 8.31 -14.90 7.00
N ARG A 60 8.48 -15.89 6.12
CA ARG A 60 7.37 -16.53 5.40
C ARG A 60 6.51 -17.34 6.37
N GLN A 61 5.21 -17.13 6.28
CA GLN A 61 4.17 -17.72 7.11
C GLN A 61 2.98 -18.12 6.24
N TYR A 62 2.20 -19.11 6.68
CA TYR A 62 0.93 -19.44 6.05
C TYR A 62 -0.05 -18.26 6.24
N PRO A 63 -0.56 -17.64 5.17
CA PRO A 63 -1.43 -16.47 5.29
C PRO A 63 -2.85 -16.83 5.79
N ALA A 64 -3.26 -18.09 5.64
CA ALA A 64 -4.64 -18.52 5.87
C ALA A 64 -5.63 -17.56 5.15
N SER A 65 -6.76 -17.24 5.79
CA SER A 65 -7.76 -16.30 5.24
C SER A 65 -7.26 -14.85 5.06
N LEU A 66 -6.05 -14.47 5.48
CA LEU A 66 -5.48 -13.17 5.08
C LEU A 66 -5.29 -13.08 3.57
N THR A 67 -5.13 -14.21 2.88
CA THR A 67 -5.16 -14.32 1.40
C THR A 67 -6.35 -13.59 0.77
N LYS A 68 -7.50 -13.60 1.44
CA LYS A 68 -8.71 -12.93 0.95
C LYS A 68 -8.59 -11.40 0.88
N MET A 69 -7.58 -10.81 1.51
CA MET A 69 -7.23 -9.41 1.30
C MET A 69 -6.79 -9.17 -0.14
N MET A 70 -5.91 -10.01 -0.69
CA MET A 70 -5.52 -9.91 -2.10
C MET A 70 -6.69 -10.24 -3.04
N THR A 71 -7.53 -11.21 -2.68
CA THR A 71 -8.77 -11.51 -3.44
C THR A 71 -9.69 -10.29 -3.51
N SER A 72 -9.99 -9.65 -2.38
CA SER A 72 -10.77 -8.40 -2.34
C SER A 72 -10.07 -7.26 -3.08
N TYR A 73 -8.74 -7.18 -3.06
CA TYR A 73 -8.01 -6.19 -3.87
C TYR A 73 -8.27 -6.40 -5.37
N VAL A 74 -8.17 -7.63 -5.88
CA VAL A 74 -8.46 -7.93 -7.30
C VAL A 74 -9.92 -7.61 -7.65
N VAL A 75 -10.87 -7.99 -6.79
CA VAL A 75 -12.30 -7.69 -6.97
C VAL A 75 -12.55 -6.18 -7.00
N GLY A 76 -12.02 -5.45 -6.03
CA GLY A 76 -12.18 -4.00 -5.94
C GLY A 76 -11.54 -3.27 -7.11
N VAL A 77 -10.40 -3.72 -7.64
CA VAL A 77 -9.82 -3.14 -8.87
C VAL A 77 -10.71 -3.43 -10.08
N ALA A 78 -11.28 -4.63 -10.20
CA ALA A 78 -12.19 -4.96 -11.30
C ALA A 78 -13.46 -4.07 -11.26
N LEU A 79 -14.03 -3.85 -10.07
CA LEU A 79 -15.14 -2.92 -9.83
C LEU A 79 -14.75 -1.48 -10.19
N LYS A 80 -13.60 -1.00 -9.70
CA LYS A 80 -13.10 0.36 -9.97
C LYS A 80 -12.84 0.62 -11.46
N GLN A 81 -12.47 -0.42 -12.21
CA GLN A 81 -12.24 -0.35 -13.66
C GLN A 81 -13.52 -0.55 -14.49
N GLY A 82 -14.67 -0.80 -13.85
CA GLY A 82 -15.93 -1.09 -14.55
C GLY A 82 -15.95 -2.40 -15.32
N LYS A 83 -15.06 -3.36 -14.98
CA LYS A 83 -15.02 -4.69 -15.60
C LYS A 83 -16.13 -5.62 -15.11
N ILE A 84 -16.56 -5.39 -13.88
CA ILE A 84 -17.71 -6.01 -13.23
C ILE A 84 -18.46 -4.91 -12.48
N HIS A 85 -19.72 -5.16 -12.15
CA HIS A 85 -20.55 -4.28 -11.34
C HIS A 85 -21.11 -5.05 -10.15
N ASN A 86 -21.35 -4.33 -9.05
CA ASN A 86 -21.94 -4.89 -7.84
C ASN A 86 -23.31 -5.56 -8.08
N THR A 87 -24.04 -5.14 -9.12
CA THR A 87 -25.34 -5.67 -9.53
C THR A 87 -25.25 -6.89 -10.44
N ASP A 88 -24.06 -7.28 -10.90
CA ASP A 88 -23.91 -8.44 -11.78
C ASP A 88 -24.30 -9.69 -11.01
N MET A 89 -25.11 -10.55 -11.65
CA MET A 89 -25.56 -11.80 -11.07
C MET A 89 -24.63 -12.93 -11.48
N VAL A 90 -24.00 -13.56 -10.51
CA VAL A 90 -23.10 -14.69 -10.70
C VAL A 90 -23.87 -15.98 -10.49
N THR A 91 -23.83 -16.88 -11.48
CA THR A 91 -24.42 -18.22 -11.36
C THR A 91 -23.47 -19.12 -10.59
N ILE A 92 -23.96 -19.72 -9.50
CA ILE A 92 -23.15 -20.59 -8.64
C ILE A 92 -23.07 -21.99 -9.24
N GLY A 93 -21.88 -22.34 -9.72
CA GLY A 93 -21.55 -23.68 -10.22
C GLY A 93 -21.16 -24.67 -9.14
N GLU A 94 -20.85 -25.90 -9.54
CA GLU A 94 -20.47 -26.98 -8.62
C GLU A 94 -19.22 -26.66 -7.81
N SER A 95 -18.22 -26.01 -8.40
CA SER A 95 -16.95 -25.63 -7.75
C SER A 95 -17.14 -24.67 -6.57
N ALA A 96 -18.05 -23.70 -6.71
CA ALA A 96 -18.36 -22.69 -5.71
C ALA A 96 -19.47 -23.13 -4.73
N TRP A 97 -19.98 -24.35 -4.83
CA TRP A 97 -21.00 -24.84 -3.91
C TRP A 97 -20.46 -24.93 -2.48
N GLY A 98 -21.17 -24.33 -1.50
CA GLY A 98 -20.78 -24.33 -0.09
C GLY A 98 -20.57 -25.73 0.53
N ARG A 99 -21.07 -26.79 -0.12
CA ARG A 99 -20.80 -28.19 0.26
C ARG A 99 -19.33 -28.58 0.12
N ASN A 100 -18.60 -28.00 -0.84
CA ASN A 100 -17.19 -28.32 -1.11
C ASN A 100 -16.22 -27.76 -0.06
N PHE A 101 -16.74 -26.92 0.84
CA PHE A 101 -15.97 -26.29 1.91
C PHE A 101 -16.48 -26.78 3.28
N PRO A 102 -16.36 -28.09 3.59
CA PRO A 102 -16.61 -28.57 4.94
C PRO A 102 -15.60 -27.93 5.90
N ASP A 103 -16.00 -27.75 7.17
CA ASP A 103 -15.14 -27.30 8.27
C ASP A 103 -14.32 -26.01 8.03
N SER A 104 -14.83 -25.13 7.16
CA SER A 104 -14.24 -23.83 6.90
C SER A 104 -15.29 -22.73 6.79
N SER A 105 -14.87 -21.47 6.81
CA SER A 105 -15.78 -20.33 6.68
C SER A 105 -16.39 -20.29 5.28
N LYS A 106 -17.71 -20.14 5.22
CA LYS A 106 -18.50 -20.13 4.00
C LYS A 106 -19.69 -19.19 4.10
N MET A 107 -20.14 -18.70 2.95
CA MET A 107 -21.35 -17.92 2.79
C MET A 107 -22.60 -18.81 2.68
N PHE A 108 -22.42 -20.12 2.47
CA PHE A 108 -23.47 -21.10 2.23
C PHE A 108 -24.17 -20.87 0.89
N LEU A 109 -23.37 -20.71 -0.17
CA LEU A 109 -23.87 -20.63 -1.53
C LEU A 109 -24.51 -21.96 -1.96
N ASP A 110 -25.71 -21.90 -2.52
CA ASP A 110 -26.44 -23.06 -3.05
C ASP A 110 -26.20 -23.24 -4.55
N LEU A 111 -26.07 -24.49 -4.98
CA LEU A 111 -25.87 -24.84 -6.39
C LEU A 111 -27.00 -24.32 -7.28
N ASN A 112 -26.67 -23.82 -8.47
CA ASN A 112 -27.60 -23.30 -9.48
C ASN A 112 -28.41 -22.05 -9.04
N THR A 113 -28.00 -21.39 -7.97
CA THR A 113 -28.57 -20.08 -7.60
C THR A 113 -27.81 -18.94 -8.31
N GLN A 114 -28.41 -17.75 -8.31
CA GLN A 114 -27.74 -16.53 -8.73
C GLN A 114 -27.53 -15.61 -7.52
N VAL A 115 -26.31 -15.10 -7.37
CA VAL A 115 -25.92 -14.23 -6.26
C VAL A 115 -25.22 -12.99 -6.82
N SER A 116 -25.55 -11.82 -6.28
CA SER A 116 -24.94 -10.56 -6.73
C SER A 116 -23.45 -10.50 -6.40
N VAL A 117 -22.65 -9.82 -7.22
CA VAL A 117 -21.25 -9.52 -6.90
C VAL A 117 -21.13 -8.80 -5.55
N ALA A 118 -22.06 -7.90 -5.22
CA ALA A 118 -22.09 -7.22 -3.93
C ALA A 118 -22.17 -8.20 -2.74
N ASP A 119 -23.09 -9.17 -2.80
CA ASP A 119 -23.28 -10.15 -1.74
C ASP A 119 -22.10 -11.10 -1.63
N LEU A 120 -21.57 -11.58 -2.78
CA LEU A 120 -20.37 -12.41 -2.80
C LEU A 120 -19.18 -11.69 -2.17
N ASN A 121 -18.98 -10.42 -2.54
CA ASN A 121 -17.85 -9.64 -2.05
C ASN A 121 -17.96 -9.37 -0.53
N ARG A 122 -19.15 -9.01 -0.04
CA ARG A 122 -19.44 -8.95 1.41
C ARG A 122 -19.19 -10.31 2.08
N GLY A 123 -19.57 -11.40 1.44
CA GLY A 123 -19.30 -12.77 1.88
C GLY A 123 -17.81 -13.05 2.09
N VAL A 124 -16.96 -12.62 1.15
CA VAL A 124 -15.51 -12.72 1.24
C VAL A 124 -14.95 -11.85 2.37
N ILE A 125 -15.36 -10.59 2.43
CA ILE A 125 -14.79 -9.58 3.34
C ILE A 125 -15.23 -9.84 4.79
N ILE A 126 -16.53 -9.91 5.05
CA ILE A 126 -17.10 -9.91 6.40
C ILE A 126 -16.98 -11.30 7.04
N VAL A 127 -17.44 -12.34 6.33
CA VAL A 127 -17.59 -13.69 6.92
C VAL A 127 -16.50 -14.67 6.49
N SER A 128 -15.63 -14.25 5.55
CA SER A 128 -14.52 -15.04 5.04
C SER A 128 -14.94 -16.26 4.22
N GLY A 129 -16.03 -16.16 3.46
CA GLY A 129 -16.58 -17.28 2.70
C GLY A 129 -15.64 -17.82 1.62
N ASN A 130 -15.20 -19.07 1.73
CA ASN A 130 -14.34 -19.73 0.74
C ASN A 130 -15.09 -19.98 -0.58
N ASP A 131 -16.34 -20.40 -0.49
CA ASP A 131 -17.28 -20.54 -1.60
C ASP A 131 -17.42 -19.25 -2.41
N ALA A 132 -17.63 -18.12 -1.73
CA ALA A 132 -17.73 -16.81 -2.37
C ALA A 132 -16.45 -16.39 -3.11
N THR A 133 -15.26 -16.74 -2.61
CA THR A 133 -14.01 -16.45 -3.32
C THR A 133 -13.88 -17.22 -4.63
N VAL A 134 -14.34 -18.47 -4.68
CA VAL A 134 -14.30 -19.28 -5.91
C VAL A 134 -15.28 -18.73 -6.93
N ALA A 135 -16.51 -18.40 -6.52
CA ALA A 135 -17.50 -17.79 -7.40
C ALA A 135 -16.99 -16.47 -8.03
N LEU A 136 -16.41 -15.58 -7.23
CA LEU A 136 -15.83 -14.32 -7.74
C LEU A 136 -14.62 -14.56 -8.64
N ALA A 137 -13.75 -15.51 -8.29
CA ALA A 137 -12.58 -15.85 -9.09
C ALA A 137 -12.96 -16.34 -10.50
N GLU A 138 -13.94 -17.25 -10.58
CA GLU A 138 -14.48 -17.76 -11.84
C GLU A 138 -15.20 -16.67 -12.63
N HIS A 139 -16.00 -15.84 -11.98
CA HIS A 139 -16.71 -14.74 -12.65
C HIS A 139 -15.74 -13.73 -13.28
N ILE A 140 -14.66 -13.37 -12.57
CA ILE A 140 -13.73 -12.32 -13.00
C ILE A 140 -12.71 -12.83 -14.03
N SER A 141 -12.22 -14.05 -13.85
CA SER A 141 -11.06 -14.57 -14.60
C SER A 141 -11.35 -15.84 -15.40
N GLY A 142 -12.61 -16.27 -15.45
CA GLY A 142 -13.08 -17.50 -16.10
C GLY A 142 -12.78 -18.77 -15.30
N ASN A 143 -11.69 -18.79 -14.51
CA ASN A 143 -11.34 -19.89 -13.61
C ASN A 143 -10.42 -19.42 -12.47
N VAL A 144 -10.26 -20.28 -11.46
CA VAL A 144 -9.43 -20.01 -10.28
C VAL A 144 -7.93 -19.82 -10.61
N PRO A 145 -7.26 -20.68 -11.42
CA PRO A 145 -5.85 -20.49 -11.75
C PRO A 145 -5.52 -19.11 -12.38
N ASN A 146 -6.35 -18.63 -13.29
CA ASN A 146 -6.19 -17.31 -13.91
C ASN A 146 -6.35 -16.18 -12.89
N PHE A 147 -7.30 -16.31 -11.97
CA PHE A 147 -7.50 -15.35 -10.89
C PHE A 147 -6.28 -15.28 -9.97
N VAL A 148 -5.75 -16.43 -9.57
CA VAL A 148 -4.51 -16.54 -8.77
C VAL A 148 -3.31 -15.93 -9.51
N GLY A 149 -3.23 -16.11 -10.84
CA GLY A 149 -2.24 -15.42 -11.67
C GLY A 149 -2.35 -13.89 -11.56
N THR A 150 -3.56 -13.35 -11.49
CA THR A 150 -3.81 -11.91 -11.27
C THR A 150 -3.43 -11.47 -9.86
N MET A 151 -3.72 -12.27 -8.82
CA MET A 151 -3.26 -12.00 -7.45
C MET A 151 -1.74 -11.87 -7.41
N ASN A 152 -1.01 -12.81 -8.02
CA ASN A 152 0.45 -12.79 -8.06
C ASN A 152 1.02 -11.69 -8.97
N LYS A 153 0.26 -11.20 -9.97
CA LYS A 153 0.63 -9.99 -10.70
C LYS A 153 0.68 -8.77 -9.76
N TYR A 154 -0.28 -8.63 -8.84
CA TYR A 154 -0.27 -7.56 -7.85
C TYR A 154 0.81 -7.74 -6.79
N VAL A 155 1.15 -8.98 -6.40
CA VAL A 155 2.33 -9.27 -5.57
C VAL A 155 3.58 -8.65 -6.18
N GLN A 156 3.82 -8.86 -7.49
CA GLN A 156 4.96 -8.25 -8.19
C GLN A 156 4.83 -6.72 -8.31
N GLN A 157 3.64 -6.22 -8.65
CA GLN A 157 3.39 -4.79 -8.81
C GLN A 157 3.60 -4.00 -7.50
N PHE A 158 3.28 -4.60 -6.36
CA PHE A 158 3.50 -3.99 -5.04
C PHE A 158 4.93 -4.20 -4.54
N GLY A 159 5.75 -4.99 -5.24
CA GLY A 159 7.12 -5.30 -4.84
C GLY A 159 7.22 -6.23 -3.62
N LEU A 160 6.21 -7.07 -3.38
CA LEU A 160 6.18 -8.01 -2.25
C LEU A 160 7.21 -9.13 -2.49
N LYS A 161 8.14 -9.31 -1.55
CA LYS A 161 9.28 -10.23 -1.72
C LYS A 161 9.04 -11.60 -1.10
N ASN A 162 8.08 -11.70 -0.19
CA ASN A 162 7.85 -12.87 0.65
C ASN A 162 6.39 -13.34 0.57
N THR A 163 5.76 -13.15 -0.58
CA THR A 163 4.36 -13.53 -0.83
C THR A 163 4.21 -14.32 -2.12
N ASN A 164 3.44 -15.40 -2.06
CA ASN A 164 2.97 -16.16 -3.21
C ASN A 164 1.60 -16.75 -2.89
N PHE A 165 0.63 -16.59 -3.79
CA PHE A 165 -0.69 -17.17 -3.65
C PHE A 165 -0.87 -18.36 -4.58
N THR A 166 -1.51 -19.43 -4.09
CA THR A 166 -1.93 -20.58 -4.92
C THR A 166 -3.44 -20.77 -4.92
N THR A 167 -4.15 -20.11 -4.00
CA THR A 167 -5.61 -20.17 -3.89
C THR A 167 -6.21 -18.78 -3.64
N PRO A 168 -7.49 -18.54 -3.98
CA PRO A 168 -8.17 -17.28 -3.72
C PRO A 168 -8.71 -17.18 -2.28
N HIS A 169 -8.82 -18.30 -1.56
CA HIS A 169 -9.36 -18.36 -0.21
C HIS A 169 -8.28 -18.43 0.88
N GLY A 170 -7.11 -18.96 0.57
CA GLY A 170 -6.05 -19.18 1.55
C GLY A 170 -6.19 -20.47 2.35
N LEU A 171 -6.68 -21.56 1.72
CA LEU A 171 -6.55 -22.89 2.33
C LEU A 171 -5.06 -23.29 2.25
N ASP A 172 -4.60 -24.11 3.19
CA ASP A 172 -3.17 -24.40 3.33
C ASP A 172 -2.60 -25.10 2.09
N ASP A 173 -1.49 -24.57 1.60
CA ASP A 173 -0.67 -25.11 0.53
C ASP A 173 0.79 -24.71 0.87
N PRO A 174 1.76 -25.63 0.92
CA PRO A 174 3.16 -25.31 1.21
C PRO A 174 3.77 -24.25 0.29
N ASN A 175 3.24 -24.10 -0.93
CA ASN A 175 3.68 -23.08 -1.89
C ASN A 175 2.97 -21.73 -1.68
N GLN A 176 2.01 -21.64 -0.76
CA GLN A 176 1.29 -20.41 -0.44
C GLN A 176 1.80 -19.81 0.86
N TYR A 177 2.44 -18.65 0.75
CA TYR A 177 3.04 -17.96 1.87
C TYR A 177 2.89 -16.44 1.73
N SER A 178 3.02 -15.74 2.86
CA SER A 178 3.15 -14.29 2.95
C SER A 178 4.06 -13.95 4.12
N SER A 179 4.38 -12.67 4.33
CA SER A 179 4.99 -12.17 5.56
C SER A 179 4.13 -11.13 6.26
N ALA A 180 4.46 -10.78 7.50
CA ALA A 180 3.76 -9.71 8.23
C ALA A 180 3.91 -8.36 7.52
N ARG A 181 5.11 -8.05 7.00
CA ARG A 181 5.38 -6.83 6.23
C ARG A 181 4.55 -6.78 4.96
N ASP A 182 4.56 -7.86 4.18
CA ASP A 182 3.83 -7.92 2.92
C ASP A 182 2.31 -7.80 3.14
N MET A 183 1.77 -8.39 4.21
CA MET A 183 0.36 -8.23 4.58
C MET A 183 0.01 -6.80 5.00
N ALA A 184 0.92 -6.09 5.67
CA ALA A 184 0.73 -4.67 5.98
C ALA A 184 0.71 -3.82 4.71
N ILE A 185 1.58 -4.11 3.74
CA ILE A 185 1.63 -3.45 2.44
C ILE A 185 0.34 -3.72 1.64
N ILE A 186 -0.13 -4.97 1.59
CA ILE A 186 -1.43 -5.31 0.97
C ILE A 186 -2.56 -4.52 1.63
N GLY A 187 -2.58 -4.45 2.96
CA GLY A 187 -3.56 -3.65 3.70
C GLY A 187 -3.51 -2.16 3.33
N ALA A 188 -2.33 -1.58 3.24
CA ALA A 188 -2.16 -0.18 2.82
C ALA A 188 -2.66 0.06 1.39
N HIS A 189 -2.40 -0.87 0.46
CA HIS A 189 -2.92 -0.81 -0.90
C HIS A 189 -4.45 -0.88 -0.97
N ILE A 190 -5.09 -1.73 -0.17
CA ILE A 190 -6.56 -1.80 -0.10
C ILE A 190 -7.13 -0.45 0.38
N ILE A 191 -6.58 0.11 1.46
CA ILE A 191 -7.04 1.38 2.04
C ILE A 191 -6.85 2.54 1.06
N ARG A 192 -5.68 2.62 0.42
CA ARG A 192 -5.31 3.72 -0.47
C ARG A 192 -6.01 3.64 -1.83
N ASP A 193 -5.96 2.47 -2.45
CA ASP A 193 -6.34 2.32 -3.85
C ASP A 193 -7.84 2.05 -3.99
N LEU A 194 -8.47 1.45 -2.97
CA LEU A 194 -9.85 0.94 -2.97
C LEU A 194 -10.65 1.39 -1.73
N PRO A 195 -10.80 2.70 -1.48
CA PRO A 195 -11.47 3.20 -0.27
C PRO A 195 -12.93 2.74 -0.13
N GLU A 196 -13.67 2.56 -1.24
CA GLU A 196 -15.06 2.07 -1.22
C GLU A 196 -15.13 0.57 -0.86
N GLU A 197 -14.21 -0.24 -1.37
CA GLU A 197 -14.05 -1.65 -0.98
C GLU A 197 -13.68 -1.76 0.50
N TYR A 198 -12.75 -0.90 0.96
CA TYR A 198 -12.26 -0.92 2.33
C TYR A 198 -13.36 -0.66 3.37
N LYS A 199 -14.36 0.18 3.07
CA LYS A 199 -15.47 0.47 4.00
C LYS A 199 -16.23 -0.80 4.43
N ILE A 200 -16.31 -1.80 3.55
CA ILE A 200 -17.02 -3.07 3.80
C ILE A 200 -16.37 -3.84 4.97
N TYR A 201 -15.05 -3.70 5.19
CA TYR A 201 -14.34 -4.39 6.27
C TYR A 201 -14.82 -4.01 7.67
N SER A 202 -15.47 -2.85 7.82
CA SER A 202 -16.03 -2.35 9.07
C SER A 202 -17.51 -2.74 9.30
N GLU A 203 -18.16 -3.35 8.29
CA GLU A 203 -19.51 -3.91 8.45
C GLU A 203 -19.46 -5.06 9.47
N LYS A 204 -20.30 -4.97 10.51
CA LYS A 204 -20.22 -5.84 11.71
C LYS A 204 -20.87 -7.20 11.53
N ASP A 205 -21.82 -7.31 10.63
CA ASP A 205 -22.49 -8.56 10.31
C ASP A 205 -23.02 -8.53 8.89
N PHE A 206 -23.26 -9.72 8.35
CA PHE A 206 -23.81 -9.91 7.02
C PHE A 206 -24.87 -11.00 7.09
N THR A 207 -26.02 -10.77 6.44
CA THR A 207 -27.11 -11.74 6.36
C THR A 207 -27.29 -12.17 4.92
N PHE A 208 -27.11 -13.47 4.66
CA PHE A 208 -27.34 -14.09 3.37
C PHE A 208 -28.03 -15.43 3.56
N ASN A 209 -28.93 -15.80 2.63
CA ASN A 209 -29.71 -17.04 2.71
C ASN A 209 -30.40 -17.25 4.08
N LYS A 210 -30.92 -16.16 4.67
CA LYS A 210 -31.55 -16.13 6.02
C LYS A 210 -30.59 -16.49 7.17
N ILE A 211 -29.29 -16.58 6.92
CA ILE A 211 -28.26 -16.84 7.92
C ILE A 211 -27.51 -15.55 8.20
N LYS A 212 -27.65 -15.04 9.42
CA LYS A 212 -26.87 -13.89 9.91
C LYS A 212 -25.52 -14.37 10.45
N GLN A 213 -24.44 -13.79 9.96
CA GLN A 213 -23.08 -14.15 10.34
C GLN A 213 -22.29 -12.89 10.77
N PRO A 214 -21.56 -12.93 11.89
CA PRO A 214 -20.80 -11.79 12.37
C PRO A 214 -19.49 -11.63 11.59
N ASN A 215 -19.00 -10.39 11.51
CA ASN A 215 -17.62 -10.13 11.18
C ASN A 215 -16.70 -10.77 12.22
N ARG A 216 -15.65 -11.45 11.76
CA ARG A 216 -14.73 -12.18 12.64
C ARG A 216 -13.69 -11.30 13.32
N ASN A 217 -13.58 -10.02 12.94
CA ASN A 217 -12.70 -9.06 13.59
C ASN A 217 -13.36 -8.46 14.85
N GLY A 218 -13.12 -9.06 16.02
CA GLY A 218 -13.72 -8.59 17.27
C GLY A 218 -13.33 -7.16 17.67
N LEU A 219 -12.23 -6.61 17.13
CA LEU A 219 -11.81 -5.24 17.41
C LEU A 219 -12.79 -4.18 16.88
N LEU A 220 -13.65 -4.51 15.92
CA LEU A 220 -14.72 -3.60 15.44
C LEU A 220 -15.75 -3.25 16.52
N TRP A 221 -15.80 -4.02 17.61
CA TRP A 221 -16.69 -3.76 18.76
C TRP A 221 -15.98 -3.06 19.92
N ASP A 222 -14.66 -2.84 19.83
CA ASP A 222 -13.91 -2.16 20.86
C ASP A 222 -14.15 -0.65 20.81
N LYS A 223 -14.79 -0.10 21.84
CA LYS A 223 -15.13 1.34 21.90
C LYS A 223 -13.94 2.22 22.27
N THR A 224 -12.82 1.64 22.68
CA THR A 224 -11.63 2.39 23.16
C THR A 224 -10.65 2.71 22.05
N ILE A 225 -10.85 2.16 20.85
CA ILE A 225 -9.97 2.35 19.70
C ILE A 225 -10.80 2.33 18.42
N ASN A 226 -10.54 3.25 17.49
CA ASN A 226 -11.30 3.32 16.24
C ASN A 226 -10.72 2.37 15.19
N VAL A 227 -11.04 1.08 15.31
CA VAL A 227 -10.66 0.04 14.35
C VAL A 227 -11.71 -0.07 13.25
N ASP A 228 -11.28 -0.02 11.99
CA ASP A 228 -12.15 -0.08 10.81
C ASP A 228 -11.76 -1.21 9.83
N GLY A 229 -10.83 -2.08 10.22
CA GLY A 229 -10.40 -3.23 9.43
C GLY A 229 -9.39 -4.11 10.17
N MET A 230 -8.87 -5.18 9.57
CA MET A 230 -9.16 -5.64 8.22
C MET A 230 -9.54 -7.12 8.23
N LYS A 231 -8.59 -8.06 8.29
CA LYS A 231 -8.88 -9.48 8.06
C LYS A 231 -8.30 -10.37 9.14
N THR A 232 -9.06 -11.39 9.50
CA THR A 232 -8.63 -12.48 10.39
C THR A 232 -8.27 -13.73 9.60
N GLY A 233 -7.33 -14.52 10.12
CA GLY A 233 -6.94 -15.81 9.57
C GLY A 233 -6.69 -16.85 10.66
N HIS A 234 -6.94 -18.11 10.33
CA HIS A 234 -6.57 -19.25 11.17
C HIS A 234 -6.49 -20.53 10.32
N THR A 235 -5.40 -21.26 10.48
CA THR A 235 -5.27 -22.69 10.17
C THR A 235 -4.38 -23.35 11.23
N SER A 236 -4.36 -24.68 11.29
CA SER A 236 -3.50 -25.39 12.25
C SER A 236 -2.01 -25.09 12.07
N GLN A 237 -1.58 -24.82 10.83
CA GLN A 237 -0.20 -24.45 10.50
C GLN A 237 0.10 -22.96 10.74
N ALA A 238 -0.89 -22.08 10.52
CA ALA A 238 -0.72 -20.64 10.63
C ALA A 238 -0.85 -20.09 12.06
N GLY A 239 -1.47 -20.85 12.98
CA GLY A 239 -1.98 -20.28 14.23
C GLY A 239 -3.07 -19.23 13.95
N TYR A 240 -3.25 -18.28 14.86
CA TYR A 240 -4.22 -17.19 14.71
C TYR A 240 -3.55 -15.91 14.19
N ASN A 241 -4.10 -15.37 13.10
CA ASN A 241 -3.57 -14.19 12.42
C ASN A 241 -4.60 -13.05 12.41
N LEU A 242 -4.14 -11.81 12.42
CA LEU A 242 -4.97 -10.61 12.25
C LEU A 242 -4.15 -9.51 11.56
N VAL A 243 -4.73 -8.93 10.51
CA VAL A 243 -4.38 -7.60 10.02
C VAL A 243 -5.44 -6.64 10.55
N ALA A 244 -5.05 -5.64 11.33
CA ALA A 244 -5.93 -4.61 11.83
C ALA A 244 -5.47 -3.22 11.37
N SER A 245 -6.41 -2.31 11.15
CA SER A 245 -6.10 -0.89 10.99
C SER A 245 -7.00 -0.06 11.88
N ALA A 246 -6.41 0.99 12.45
CA ALA A 246 -7.11 1.92 13.32
C ALA A 246 -6.71 3.35 13.00
N THR A 247 -7.55 4.28 13.42
CA THR A 247 -7.31 5.71 13.29
C THR A 247 -7.48 6.45 14.61
N THR A 248 -6.94 7.67 14.63
CA THR A 248 -7.16 8.67 15.68
C THR A 248 -7.94 9.87 15.12
N PRO A 249 -8.53 10.73 15.97
CA PRO A 249 -9.22 11.94 15.53
C PRO A 249 -8.35 12.94 14.75
N ASN A 250 -7.02 12.88 14.89
CA ASN A 250 -6.07 13.69 14.13
C ASN A 250 -5.59 13.02 12.82
N ASN A 251 -6.32 12.01 12.33
CA ASN A 251 -6.07 11.30 11.07
C ASN A 251 -4.75 10.51 10.99
N MET A 252 -4.10 10.21 12.12
CA MET A 252 -3.05 9.19 12.13
C MET A 252 -3.70 7.82 11.92
N ARG A 253 -3.14 7.02 11.01
CA ARG A 253 -3.62 5.68 10.71
C ARG A 253 -2.48 4.69 10.87
N LEU A 254 -2.72 3.67 11.66
CA LEU A 254 -1.78 2.57 11.85
C LEU A 254 -2.36 1.27 11.25
N ILE A 255 -1.46 0.40 10.80
CA ILE A 255 -1.74 -0.95 10.35
C ILE A 255 -0.88 -1.90 11.19
N SER A 256 -1.52 -2.81 11.91
CA SER A 256 -0.84 -3.89 12.63
C SER A 256 -1.11 -5.22 11.96
N VAL A 257 -0.08 -6.07 11.94
CA VAL A 257 -0.20 -7.47 11.53
C VAL A 257 0.41 -8.33 12.61
N VAL A 258 -0.33 -9.33 13.08
CA VAL A 258 0.16 -10.41 13.94
C VAL A 258 -0.12 -11.74 13.27
N MET A 259 0.86 -12.64 13.26
CA MET A 259 0.73 -13.99 12.71
C MET A 259 1.31 -15.03 13.68
N GLY A 260 0.71 -16.23 13.71
CA GLY A 260 1.14 -17.31 14.60
C GLY A 260 0.81 -17.08 16.07
N VAL A 261 -0.30 -16.41 16.38
CA VAL A 261 -0.75 -16.25 17.76
C VAL A 261 -1.41 -17.55 18.26
N PRO A 262 -1.18 -18.01 19.51
CA PRO A 262 -1.69 -19.30 19.97
C PRO A 262 -3.21 -19.38 20.14
N THR A 263 -3.89 -18.25 20.38
CA THR A 263 -5.34 -18.22 20.68
C THR A 263 -6.11 -17.21 19.85
N TYR A 264 -7.38 -17.52 19.57
CA TYR A 264 -8.31 -16.65 18.86
C TYR A 264 -8.46 -15.27 19.51
N LYS A 265 -8.55 -15.22 20.84
CA LYS A 265 -8.65 -13.94 21.56
C LYS A 265 -7.31 -13.23 21.67
N GLY A 266 -6.21 -13.98 21.74
CA GLY A 266 -4.86 -13.43 21.77
C GLY A 266 -4.59 -12.50 20.60
N ARG A 267 -4.93 -12.88 19.35
CA ARG A 267 -4.64 -12.03 18.18
C ARG A 267 -5.29 -10.64 18.26
N GLU A 268 -6.47 -10.54 18.85
CA GLU A 268 -7.17 -9.25 19.08
C GLU A 268 -6.44 -8.43 20.15
N VAL A 269 -6.09 -9.07 21.28
CA VAL A 269 -5.35 -8.44 22.40
C VAL A 269 -3.99 -7.91 21.94
N GLU A 270 -3.20 -8.74 21.27
CA GLU A 270 -1.86 -8.38 20.80
C GLU A 270 -1.89 -7.26 19.75
N SER A 271 -2.84 -7.32 18.81
CA SER A 271 -3.01 -6.27 17.80
C SER A 271 -3.44 -4.95 18.42
N LYS A 272 -4.36 -4.98 19.40
CA LYS A 272 -4.77 -3.78 20.15
C LYS A 272 -3.59 -3.19 20.92
N LYS A 273 -2.76 -4.02 21.56
CA LYS A 273 -1.56 -3.60 22.29
C LYS A 273 -0.58 -2.86 21.37
N LEU A 274 -0.32 -3.39 20.17
CA LEU A 274 0.51 -2.74 19.15
C LEU A 274 -0.06 -1.37 18.75
N LEU A 275 -1.35 -1.33 18.37
CA LEU A 275 -1.98 -0.09 17.89
C LEU A 275 -2.01 0.99 18.99
N GLN A 276 -2.38 0.64 20.21
CA GLN A 276 -2.39 1.58 21.35
C GLN A 276 -0.98 2.09 21.67
N TRP A 277 0.02 1.21 21.66
CA TRP A 277 1.41 1.62 21.84
C TRP A 277 1.86 2.59 20.73
N GLY A 278 1.52 2.33 19.47
CA GLY A 278 1.83 3.21 18.35
C GLY A 278 1.25 4.61 18.52
N PHE A 279 -0.05 4.71 18.81
CA PHE A 279 -0.71 6.01 19.03
C PHE A 279 -0.26 6.75 20.29
N ALA A 280 0.20 6.02 21.31
CA ALA A 280 0.71 6.61 22.53
C ALA A 280 2.09 7.24 22.33
N ASN A 281 2.96 6.62 21.52
CA ASN A 281 4.38 6.97 21.43
C ASN A 281 4.78 7.70 20.16
N PHE A 282 3.96 7.68 19.11
CA PHE A 282 4.29 8.26 17.81
C PHE A 282 3.25 9.27 17.35
N GLU A 283 3.68 10.17 16.48
CA GLU A 283 2.84 11.06 15.71
C GLU A 283 3.30 11.13 14.25
N THR A 284 2.35 11.35 13.35
CA THR A 284 2.60 11.45 11.92
C THR A 284 2.11 12.81 11.44
N PHE A 285 2.96 13.53 10.72
CA PHE A 285 2.61 14.85 10.18
C PHE A 285 3.01 14.95 8.72
N LYS A 286 2.25 15.74 7.97
CA LYS A 286 2.52 16.03 6.56
C LYS A 286 3.69 17.00 6.47
N THR A 287 4.72 16.66 5.72
CA THR A 287 5.91 17.50 5.52
C THR A 287 5.96 18.15 4.14
N LEU A 288 5.39 17.51 3.12
CA LEU A 288 5.21 18.08 1.79
C LEU A 288 3.76 17.91 1.34
N GLU A 289 3.24 18.93 0.68
CA GLU A 289 1.88 18.95 0.12
C GLU A 289 1.97 18.83 -1.40
N ALA A 290 1.15 17.94 -1.98
CA ALA A 290 1.13 17.67 -3.41
C ALA A 290 0.87 18.95 -4.20
N GLY A 291 1.74 19.24 -5.18
CA GLY A 291 1.60 20.40 -6.05
C GLY A 291 2.12 21.72 -5.46
N LYS A 292 2.51 21.74 -4.18
CA LYS A 292 3.02 22.94 -3.52
C LYS A 292 4.48 23.19 -3.88
N GLU A 293 4.78 24.42 -4.28
CA GLU A 293 6.14 24.91 -4.49
C GLU A 293 6.79 25.21 -3.13
N ILE A 294 7.97 24.63 -2.87
CA ILE A 294 8.67 24.75 -1.58
C ILE A 294 10.05 25.41 -1.70
N SER A 295 10.62 25.45 -2.90
CA SER A 295 11.92 26.04 -3.18
C SER A 295 11.98 26.53 -4.63
N GLU A 296 12.85 27.50 -4.89
CA GLU A 296 13.19 27.97 -6.23
C GLU A 296 14.69 27.87 -6.41
N GLN A 297 15.12 27.26 -7.52
CA GLN A 297 16.54 27.05 -7.83
C GLN A 297 16.88 27.65 -9.18
N LYS A 298 18.12 28.16 -9.30
CA LYS A 298 18.63 28.68 -10.56
C LYS A 298 18.82 27.54 -11.55
N VAL A 299 18.43 27.78 -12.80
CA VAL A 299 18.69 26.88 -13.93
C VAL A 299 19.65 27.54 -14.90
N TYR A 300 20.59 26.76 -15.43
CA TYR A 300 21.48 27.18 -16.51
C TYR A 300 21.03 26.56 -17.83
N TYR A 301 21.34 27.23 -18.93
CA TYR A 301 21.04 26.83 -20.29
C TYR A 301 19.54 26.71 -20.59
N GLY A 302 18.67 27.31 -19.75
CA GLY A 302 17.22 27.20 -19.84
C GLY A 302 16.53 28.40 -20.47
N ASP A 303 15.35 28.18 -21.05
CA ASP A 303 14.43 29.25 -21.49
C ASP A 303 13.90 30.11 -20.33
N LYS A 304 14.08 29.63 -19.10
CA LYS A 304 13.85 30.31 -17.83
C LYS A 304 15.11 30.26 -16.98
N ASN A 305 15.32 31.31 -16.18
CA ASN A 305 16.49 31.45 -15.30
C ASN A 305 16.36 30.68 -13.98
N SER A 306 15.16 30.18 -13.64
CA SER A 306 14.87 29.45 -12.42
C SER A 306 13.77 28.40 -12.63
N VAL A 307 13.70 27.45 -11.70
CA VAL A 307 12.69 26.40 -11.65
C VAL A 307 12.14 26.28 -10.23
N LYS A 308 10.83 26.06 -10.13
CA LYS A 308 10.16 25.77 -8.86
C LYS A 308 10.27 24.29 -8.55
N LEU A 309 10.59 23.99 -7.30
CA LEU A 309 10.75 22.65 -6.78
C LEU A 309 9.68 22.35 -5.73
N GLY A 310 9.27 21.10 -5.64
CA GLY A 310 8.24 20.62 -4.73
C GLY A 310 8.10 19.11 -4.77
N ALA A 311 6.92 18.63 -4.39
CA ALA A 311 6.54 17.23 -4.53
C ALA A 311 5.21 17.13 -5.29
N LEU A 312 5.09 16.13 -6.16
CA LEU A 312 3.84 15.87 -6.88
C LEU A 312 2.84 15.04 -6.06
N MET A 313 3.27 14.53 -4.91
CA MET A 313 2.45 13.77 -3.97
C MET A 313 2.68 14.27 -2.56
N ASP A 314 1.71 14.08 -1.68
CA ASP A 314 1.88 14.34 -0.26
C ASP A 314 2.99 13.45 0.30
N HIS A 315 3.77 14.01 1.22
CA HIS A 315 4.77 13.26 1.97
C HIS A 315 4.52 13.42 3.47
N PHE A 316 4.68 12.31 4.20
CA PHE A 316 4.43 12.22 5.63
C PHE A 316 5.64 11.62 6.33
N VAL A 317 5.89 12.09 7.55
CA VAL A 317 6.96 11.58 8.41
C VAL A 317 6.36 11.19 9.75
N THR A 318 6.76 10.02 10.25
CA THR A 318 6.37 9.50 11.57
C THR A 318 7.55 9.55 12.52
N ILE A 319 7.35 10.13 13.70
CA ILE A 319 8.39 10.34 14.72
C ILE A 319 7.83 10.07 16.12
N PRO A 320 8.69 9.96 17.15
CA PRO A 320 8.26 9.96 18.53
C PRO A 320 7.43 11.20 18.85
N LYS A 321 6.38 11.01 19.63
CA LYS A 321 5.41 12.05 19.96
C LYS A 321 6.07 13.22 20.69
N GLY A 322 5.70 14.44 20.32
CA GLY A 322 6.23 15.68 20.91
C GLY A 322 7.58 16.11 20.34
N LYS A 323 8.13 15.40 19.36
CA LYS A 323 9.43 15.73 18.74
C LYS A 323 9.30 16.54 17.45
N GLN A 324 8.09 16.87 17.00
CA GLN A 324 7.89 17.57 15.71
C GLN A 324 8.67 18.88 15.60
N ASN A 325 8.76 19.68 16.67
CA ASN A 325 9.47 20.96 16.67
C ASN A 325 11.00 20.82 16.61
N GLU A 326 11.53 19.61 16.87
CA GLU A 326 12.96 19.32 16.82
C GLU A 326 13.41 18.82 15.43
N VAL A 327 12.46 18.50 14.55
CA VAL A 327 12.75 18.02 13.20
C VAL A 327 13.30 19.16 12.34
N LYS A 328 14.47 18.93 11.76
CA LYS A 328 15.11 19.83 10.79
C LYS A 328 14.98 19.25 9.39
N ALA A 329 14.72 20.09 8.41
CA ALA A 329 14.73 19.70 7.00
C ALA A 329 15.90 20.34 6.27
N ARG A 330 16.57 19.60 5.39
CA ARG A 330 17.56 20.12 4.45
C ARG A 330 17.32 19.59 3.05
N TYR A 331 17.78 20.33 2.05
CA TYR A 331 17.73 19.92 0.65
C TYR A 331 19.06 19.35 0.21
N GLU A 332 19.04 18.20 -0.45
CA GLU A 332 20.20 17.60 -1.12
C GLU A 332 19.88 17.47 -2.60
N LEU A 333 20.47 18.34 -3.42
CA LEU A 333 20.37 18.25 -4.88
C LEU A 333 21.32 17.17 -5.39
N ALA A 334 20.90 16.44 -6.42
CA ALA A 334 21.74 15.43 -7.06
C ALA A 334 22.96 16.06 -7.75
N ASP A 335 22.75 17.23 -8.37
CA ASP A 335 23.78 18.01 -9.05
C ASP A 335 23.98 19.37 -8.40
N LYS A 336 25.22 19.88 -8.43
CA LYS A 336 25.56 21.22 -7.90
C LYS A 336 24.81 22.35 -8.60
N ASN A 337 24.51 22.18 -9.89
CA ASN A 337 23.82 23.15 -10.72
C ASN A 337 22.76 22.43 -11.54
N LEU A 338 21.55 23.00 -11.62
CA LEU A 338 20.50 22.48 -12.49
C LEU A 338 20.69 23.02 -13.90
N GLN A 339 20.63 22.14 -14.90
CA GLN A 339 20.76 22.49 -16.31
C GLN A 339 19.51 22.04 -17.08
N ALA A 340 19.05 22.86 -18.01
CA ALA A 340 17.98 22.51 -18.93
C ALA A 340 18.44 21.47 -19.97
N PRO A 341 17.53 20.65 -20.53
CA PRO A 341 16.08 20.65 -20.31
C PRO A 341 15.67 19.98 -18.99
N LEU A 342 14.69 20.56 -18.30
CA LEU A 342 14.08 19.99 -17.10
C LEU A 342 12.60 19.69 -17.35
N ALA A 343 12.19 18.45 -17.09
CA ALA A 343 10.80 18.02 -17.24
C ALA A 343 10.05 18.09 -15.90
N LYS A 344 8.77 18.46 -15.93
CA LYS A 344 7.88 18.39 -14.77
C LYS A 344 7.85 16.97 -14.20
N GLY A 345 8.04 16.86 -12.88
CA GLY A 345 8.11 15.60 -12.16
C GLY A 345 9.49 14.95 -12.16
N GLN A 346 10.47 15.48 -12.89
CA GLN A 346 11.85 15.04 -12.82
C GLN A 346 12.37 15.19 -11.38
N VAL A 347 12.89 14.10 -10.82
CA VAL A 347 13.54 14.10 -9.51
C VAL A 347 14.94 14.68 -9.68
N ILE A 348 15.24 15.75 -8.94
CA ILE A 348 16.52 16.49 -9.01
C ILE A 348 17.28 16.48 -7.69
N GLY A 349 16.76 15.78 -6.69
CA GLY A 349 17.30 15.73 -5.34
C GLY A 349 16.31 15.14 -4.35
N LYS A 350 16.55 15.40 -3.07
CA LYS A 350 15.69 14.97 -1.97
C LYS A 350 15.63 16.02 -0.86
N VAL A 351 14.52 16.03 -0.14
CA VAL A 351 14.39 16.65 1.19
C VAL A 351 14.77 15.59 2.21
N VAL A 352 15.71 15.90 3.11
CA VAL A 352 16.12 15.00 4.20
C VAL A 352 15.65 15.60 5.52
N TYR A 353 14.96 14.79 6.32
CA TYR A 353 14.48 15.15 7.65
C TYR A 353 15.40 14.55 8.70
N GLN A 354 15.82 15.38 9.65
CA GLN A 354 16.78 15.04 10.70
C GLN A 354 16.17 15.27 12.07
N LEU A 355 16.37 14.33 12.99
CA LEU A 355 16.00 14.43 14.40
C LEU A 355 17.20 13.97 15.24
N ASP A 356 17.55 14.72 16.28
CA ASP A 356 18.71 14.44 17.16
C ASP A 356 20.02 14.19 16.39
N GLY A 357 20.22 14.91 15.27
CA GLY A 357 21.41 14.78 14.44
C GLY A 357 21.43 13.56 13.51
N LYS A 358 20.36 12.74 13.49
CA LYS A 358 20.25 11.56 12.61
C LYS A 358 19.20 11.78 11.52
N ASP A 359 19.47 11.32 10.32
CA ASP A 359 18.50 11.34 9.23
C ASP A 359 17.42 10.28 9.50
N ILE A 360 16.16 10.73 9.55
CA ILE A 360 15.01 9.90 9.93
C ILE A 360 13.98 9.72 8.81
N ALA A 361 14.08 10.49 7.73
CA ALA A 361 13.23 10.31 6.55
C ALA A 361 13.80 11.09 5.38
N SER A 362 13.39 10.72 4.17
CA SER A 362 13.63 11.54 3.00
C SER A 362 12.48 11.48 2.00
N ALA A 363 12.34 12.54 1.21
CA ALA A 363 11.35 12.68 0.16
C ALA A 363 12.01 13.14 -1.13
N ASN A 364 11.55 12.64 -2.28
CA ASN A 364 12.04 13.14 -3.57
C ASN A 364 11.67 14.61 -3.75
N LEU A 365 12.63 15.39 -4.25
CA LEU A 365 12.44 16.78 -4.63
C LEU A 365 12.33 16.85 -6.16
N GLN A 366 11.21 17.37 -6.65
CA GLN A 366 10.83 17.30 -8.05
C GLN A 366 10.65 18.69 -8.67
N VAL A 367 10.90 18.76 -9.97
CA VAL A 367 10.61 19.93 -10.81
C VAL A 367 9.09 20.12 -10.96
N MET A 368 8.58 21.32 -10.70
CA MET A 368 7.13 21.60 -10.72
C MET A 368 6.62 22.10 -12.08
N ASN A 369 7.52 22.61 -12.93
CA ASN A 369 7.21 23.16 -14.24
C ASN A 369 8.33 22.87 -15.23
N ASP A 370 7.99 22.63 -16.50
CA ASP A 370 8.99 22.42 -17.55
C ASP A 370 9.88 23.66 -17.73
N VAL A 371 11.15 23.40 -18.03
CA VAL A 371 12.16 24.37 -18.46
C VAL A 371 12.81 23.84 -19.74
N GLY A 372 12.51 24.50 -20.86
CA GLY A 372 13.10 24.18 -22.15
C GLY A 372 14.54 24.68 -22.26
N GLU A 373 15.22 24.34 -23.34
CA GLU A 373 16.56 24.87 -23.59
C GLU A 373 16.51 26.35 -24.01
N ALA A 374 17.50 27.12 -23.55
CA ALA A 374 17.75 28.48 -24.00
C ALA A 374 18.12 28.53 -25.49
N GLY A 375 17.86 29.68 -26.13
CA GLY A 375 18.44 29.99 -27.43
C GLY A 375 19.98 30.12 -27.38
N ILE A 376 20.63 30.19 -28.55
CA ILE A 376 22.10 30.20 -28.71
C ILE A 376 22.78 31.26 -27.82
N PHE A 377 22.24 32.47 -27.75
CA PHE A 377 22.78 33.56 -26.91
C PHE A 377 22.69 33.27 -25.41
N GLY A 378 21.57 32.70 -24.95
CA GLY A 378 21.40 32.31 -23.55
C GLY A 378 22.37 31.19 -23.16
N LYS A 379 22.58 30.22 -24.06
CA LYS A 379 23.56 29.16 -23.84
C LYS A 379 25.00 29.69 -23.75
N ALA A 380 25.38 30.62 -24.62
CA ALA A 380 26.71 31.23 -24.60
C ALA A 380 26.95 32.05 -23.32
N TRP A 381 25.94 32.80 -22.86
CA TRP A 381 26.03 33.58 -21.61
C TRP A 381 26.22 32.68 -20.39
N ASP A 382 25.40 31.64 -20.24
CA ASP A 382 25.50 30.72 -19.10
C ASP A 382 26.81 29.92 -19.10
N TRP A 383 27.35 29.59 -20.29
CA TRP A 383 28.68 29.00 -20.41
C TRP A 383 29.77 29.94 -19.88
N LEU A 384 29.71 31.23 -20.22
CA LEU A 384 30.65 32.22 -19.70
C LEU A 384 30.53 32.35 -18.17
N VAL A 385 29.31 32.42 -17.64
CA VAL A 385 29.06 32.51 -16.19
C VAL A 385 29.59 31.29 -15.45
N LEU A 386 29.34 30.08 -15.95
CA LEU A 386 29.83 28.84 -15.33
C LEU A 386 31.35 28.71 -15.44
N THR A 387 31.94 29.10 -16.57
CA THR A 387 33.40 29.10 -16.77
C THR A 387 34.11 30.05 -15.81
N VAL A 388 33.60 31.27 -15.66
CA VAL A 388 34.14 32.25 -14.69
C VAL A 388 33.98 31.73 -13.27
N LYS A 389 32.80 31.22 -12.89
CA LYS A 389 32.60 30.64 -11.54
C LYS A 389 33.53 29.47 -11.26
N GLY A 390 33.80 28.61 -12.25
CA GLY A 390 34.70 27.48 -12.13
C GLY A 390 36.18 27.86 -11.98
N LEU A 391 36.57 29.09 -12.32
CA LEU A 391 37.94 29.60 -12.11
C LEU A 391 38.18 30.08 -10.67
N PHE A 392 37.12 30.31 -9.88
CA PHE A 392 37.19 30.88 -8.54
C PHE A 392 36.57 29.98 -7.44
N ALA A 393 36.17 28.76 -7.79
CA ALA A 393 35.62 27.74 -6.89
C ALA A 393 36.59 26.56 -6.81
#